data_AF-A0A848U5A7-F1
#
_entry.id   AF-A0A848U5A7-F1
#
_cell.length_a   1.000
_cell.length_b   1.000
_cell.length_c   1.000
_cell.angle_alpha   90.00
_cell.angle_beta   90.00
_cell.angle_gamma   90.00
#
_symmetry.space_group_name_H-M   'P 1'
#
loop_
_entity.id
_entity.type
_entity.pdbx_description
1 polymer ?
#
loop_
_entity_poly.entity_id
_entity_poly.type
_entity_poly.pdbx_seq_one_letter_code
_entity_poly.pdbx_strand_id
1 'polypeptide(L)'
;MNNGFLIFIIVLEAVAIVWLLTRLKHHQRLERQSVAQAEPPQATPSNTTERAHKPTSGVAGAVAAALTAPPPGTDDDLLDMPGVETEVNIEEAKRVQLVMARCHYAQFYLEQLDDDYERGQFKHIVDGCKNTAAGISDPFFKASALQPLIMLLDEAGWNSERDKLLAEVNDDIIRQRIMEELAAEEVS
;
A
#
# COMPACT_ATOMS: atom_id res chain seq x y z
N MET A 1 -30.35 -13.84 39.81
CA MET A 1 -29.99 -13.71 38.38
C MET A 1 -31.26 -13.40 37.62
N ASN A 2 -31.36 -12.21 37.04
CA ASN A 2 -32.62 -11.68 36.53
C ASN A 2 -32.94 -12.32 35.17
N ASN A 3 -34.05 -13.05 35.10
CA ASN A 3 -34.56 -13.67 33.87
C ASN A 3 -34.68 -12.68 32.69
N GLY A 4 -34.79 -11.38 32.97
CA GLY A 4 -34.79 -10.33 31.95
C GLY A 4 -33.49 -10.20 31.15
N PHE A 5 -32.33 -10.50 31.74
CA PHE A 5 -31.04 -10.45 31.03
C PHE A 5 -30.89 -11.61 30.04
N LEU A 6 -31.36 -12.80 30.41
CA LEU A 6 -31.40 -13.97 29.54
C LEU A 6 -32.33 -13.74 28.32
N ILE A 7 -33.51 -13.14 28.54
CA ILE A 7 -34.43 -12.81 27.45
C ILE A 7 -33.81 -11.78 26.50
N PHE A 8 -33.08 -10.79 27.01
CA PHE A 8 -32.41 -9.79 26.18
C PHE A 8 -31.32 -10.40 25.27
N ILE A 9 -30.53 -11.33 25.80
CA ILE A 9 -29.51 -12.05 25.01
C ILE A 9 -30.18 -12.88 23.89
N ILE A 10 -31.23 -13.63 24.23
CA ILE A 10 -31.94 -14.48 23.24
C ILE A 10 -32.53 -13.63 22.11
N VAL A 11 -33.08 -12.45 22.41
CA VAL A 11 -33.63 -11.55 21.40
C VAL A 11 -32.52 -10.98 20.50
N LEU A 12 -31.38 -10.59 21.06
CA LEU A 12 -30.24 -10.11 20.27
C LEU A 12 -29.69 -11.19 19.34
N GLU A 13 -29.54 -12.42 19.82
CA GLU A 13 -29.09 -13.55 19.00
C GLU A 13 -30.06 -13.84 17.86
N ALA A 14 -31.37 -13.83 18.12
CA ALA A 14 -32.39 -14.04 17.09
C ALA A 14 -32.31 -12.97 15.98
N VAL A 15 -32.11 -11.71 16.35
CA VAL A 15 -31.94 -10.61 15.38
C VAL A 15 -30.67 -10.80 14.56
N ALA A 16 -29.55 -11.18 15.20
CA ALA A 16 -28.29 -11.43 14.51
C ALA A 16 -28.42 -12.57 13.49
N ILE A 17 -29.07 -13.68 13.86
CA ILE A 17 -29.28 -14.84 12.98
C ILE A 17 -30.15 -14.45 11.78
N VAL A 18 -31.26 -13.74 12.00
CA VAL A 18 -32.15 -13.28 10.91
C VAL A 18 -31.41 -12.34 9.96
N TRP A 19 -30.57 -11.44 10.49
CA TRP A 19 -29.74 -10.55 9.68
C TRP A 19 -28.71 -11.34 8.85
N LEU A 20 -28.05 -12.33 9.44
CA LEU A 20 -27.05 -13.16 8.78
C LEU A 20 -27.67 -13.98 7.63
N LEU A 21 -28.85 -14.57 7.86
CA LEU A 21 -29.60 -15.29 6.82
C LEU A 21 -30.02 -14.37 5.66
N THR A 22 -30.39 -13.12 5.96
CA THR A 22 -30.75 -12.13 4.94
C THR A 22 -29.54 -11.76 4.09
N ARG A 23 -28.37 -11.58 4.73
CA ARG A 23 -27.11 -11.27 4.05
C ARG A 23 -26.62 -12.45 3.20
N LEU A 24 -26.71 -13.67 3.72
CA LEU A 24 -26.35 -14.90 3.00
C LEU A 24 -27.19 -15.07 1.72
N LYS A 25 -28.50 -14.83 1.82
CA LYS A 25 -29.41 -14.88 0.66
C LYS A 25 -29.06 -13.84 -0.39
N HIS A 26 -28.51 -12.69 0.01
CA HIS A 26 -28.05 -11.66 -0.92
C HIS A 26 -26.80 -12.11 -1.70
N HIS A 27 -25.85 -12.75 -1.03
CA HIS A 27 -24.66 -13.32 -1.68
C HIS A 27 -25.02 -14.44 -2.67
N GLN A 28 -25.92 -15.36 -2.30
CA GLN A 28 -26.37 -16.41 -3.22
C GLN A 28 -27.09 -15.84 -4.46
N ARG A 29 -27.78 -14.70 -4.32
CA ARG A 29 -28.43 -14.04 -5.44
C ARG A 29 -27.41 -13.39 -6.39
N LEU A 30 -26.32 -12.86 -5.85
CA LEU A 30 -25.21 -12.33 -6.65
C LEU A 30 -24.50 -13.44 -7.44
N GLU A 31 -24.23 -14.59 -6.81
CA GLU A 31 -23.59 -15.72 -7.50
C GLU A 31 -24.48 -16.32 -8.60
N ARG A 32 -25.79 -16.38 -8.40
CA ARG A 32 -26.71 -16.82 -9.46
C ARG A 32 -26.74 -15.87 -10.65
N GLN A 33 -26.55 -14.57 -10.42
CA GLN A 33 -26.48 -13.58 -11.49
C GLN A 33 -25.15 -13.62 -12.24
N SER A 34 -24.03 -13.89 -11.55
CA SER A 34 -22.73 -14.06 -12.22
C SER A 34 -22.64 -15.32 -13.06
N VAL A 35 -23.24 -16.44 -12.61
CA VAL A 35 -23.29 -17.70 -13.38
C VAL A 35 -24.20 -17.56 -14.61
N ALA A 36 -25.31 -16.82 -14.52
CA ALA A 36 -26.19 -16.57 -15.67
C ALA A 36 -25.57 -15.64 -16.74
N GLN A 37 -24.48 -14.94 -16.42
CA GLN A 37 -23.80 -14.02 -17.34
C GLN A 37 -22.54 -14.65 -17.99
N ALA A 38 -22.23 -15.91 -17.67
CA ALA A 38 -21.06 -16.64 -18.17
C ALA A 38 -21.40 -17.65 -19.30
N GLU A 39 -22.43 -17.38 -20.11
CA GLU A 39 -22.72 -18.12 -21.35
C GLU A 39 -22.29 -17.27 -22.56
N PRO A 40 -21.21 -17.63 -23.28
CA PRO A 40 -20.74 -16.85 -24.44
C PRO A 40 -21.34 -17.40 -25.76
N PRO A 41 -21.83 -16.55 -26.67
CA PRO A 41 -22.02 -16.95 -28.07
C PRO A 41 -20.68 -16.86 -28.83
N GLN A 42 -20.40 -17.93 -29.59
CA GLN A 42 -19.25 -18.14 -30.46
C GLN A 42 -19.17 -17.23 -31.71
N ALA A 43 -17.92 -17.02 -32.14
CA ALA A 43 -17.38 -16.95 -33.53
C ALA A 43 -17.34 -15.62 -34.34
N THR A 44 -16.17 -14.93 -34.27
CA THR A 44 -15.18 -14.47 -35.32
C THR A 44 -15.57 -14.16 -36.79
N PRO A 45 -14.69 -13.53 -37.63
CA PRO A 45 -13.65 -12.45 -37.47
C PRO A 45 -13.61 -11.43 -38.68
N SER A 46 -12.48 -10.68 -38.86
CA SER A 46 -11.99 -9.88 -40.03
C SER A 46 -12.29 -8.36 -40.03
N ASN A 47 -11.42 -7.39 -40.38
CA ASN A 47 -10.11 -7.32 -41.05
C ASN A 47 -9.35 -5.99 -40.73
N THR A 48 -8.02 -6.08 -40.79
CA THR A 48 -6.92 -5.17 -41.23
C THR A 48 -7.19 -3.70 -41.62
N THR A 49 -6.28 -2.79 -41.19
CA THR A 49 -5.42 -1.84 -41.99
C THR A 49 -5.03 -0.65 -41.08
N GLU A 50 -3.86 -0.60 -40.44
CA GLU A 50 -2.57 -0.07 -40.92
C GLU A 50 -2.62 1.35 -41.54
N ARG A 51 -2.26 2.40 -40.77
CA ARG A 51 -1.56 3.59 -41.31
C ARG A 51 -0.87 4.41 -40.21
N ALA A 52 0.45 4.25 -40.12
CA ALA A 52 1.34 5.26 -39.57
C ALA A 52 1.48 6.43 -40.57
N HIS A 53 1.68 7.67 -40.11
CA HIS A 53 2.57 8.67 -40.71
C HIS A 53 2.87 9.79 -39.69
N LYS A 54 4.17 10.07 -39.55
CA LYS A 54 4.83 11.08 -38.72
C LYS A 54 5.17 12.31 -39.61
N PRO A 55 6.07 13.22 -39.18
CA PRO A 55 5.88 14.54 -38.56
C PRO A 55 6.04 15.73 -39.55
N THR A 56 5.89 16.96 -39.07
CA THR A 56 6.85 18.10 -39.22
C THR A 56 6.16 19.45 -38.99
N SER A 57 6.75 20.29 -38.15
CA SER A 57 7.04 21.69 -38.49
C SER A 57 7.92 22.28 -37.39
N GLY A 58 9.15 22.69 -37.75
CA GLY A 58 9.94 23.59 -36.93
C GLY A 58 9.48 25.04 -37.11
N VAL A 59 10.03 25.94 -36.29
CA VAL A 59 10.67 27.21 -36.68
C VAL A 59 11.42 27.74 -35.44
N ALA A 60 12.62 28.27 -35.70
CA ALA A 60 13.57 28.84 -34.77
C ALA A 60 13.29 30.31 -34.42
N GLY A 61 13.94 30.84 -33.38
CA GLY A 61 14.12 32.27 -33.11
C GLY A 61 14.18 32.57 -31.60
N ALA A 62 15.35 32.62 -30.98
CA ALA A 62 16.22 33.80 -30.82
C ALA A 62 15.85 34.70 -29.62
N VAL A 63 16.72 34.58 -28.59
CA VAL A 63 17.18 35.57 -27.60
C VAL A 63 16.61 36.99 -27.68
N ALA A 64 16.05 37.45 -26.55
CA ALA A 64 16.13 38.85 -26.12
C ALA A 64 16.09 38.92 -24.59
N ALA A 65 17.23 39.31 -24.00
CA ALA A 65 17.34 39.72 -22.62
C ALA A 65 16.67 41.07 -22.42
N ALA A 66 15.78 41.17 -21.44
CA ALA A 66 15.31 42.45 -20.90
C ALA A 66 15.25 42.33 -19.38
N LEU A 67 16.16 43.04 -18.70
CA LEU A 67 16.15 43.28 -17.27
C LEU A 67 14.96 44.19 -16.94
N THR A 68 13.93 43.63 -16.32
CA THR A 68 12.85 44.36 -15.67
C THR A 68 12.81 43.95 -14.20
N ALA A 69 12.90 44.95 -13.32
CA ALA A 69 12.87 44.80 -11.87
C ALA A 69 11.60 44.06 -11.39
N PRO A 70 11.67 43.25 -10.33
CA PRO A 70 10.51 42.50 -9.86
C PRO A 70 9.51 43.44 -9.16
N PRO A 71 8.20 43.33 -9.46
CA PRO A 71 7.14 43.90 -8.61
C PRO A 71 7.10 43.15 -7.26
N PRO A 72 6.46 43.72 -6.21
CA PRO A 72 6.37 43.06 -4.91
C PRO A 72 5.61 41.73 -5.05
N GLY A 73 6.36 40.63 -5.05
CA GLY A 73 5.85 39.27 -5.15
C GLY A 73 4.96 38.94 -3.96
N THR A 74 3.81 38.37 -4.27
CA THR A 74 2.96 37.67 -3.31
C THR A 74 3.74 36.51 -2.69
N ASP A 75 3.44 36.15 -1.44
CA ASP A 75 4.13 35.09 -0.67
C ASP A 75 4.19 33.72 -1.40
N ASP A 76 3.42 33.54 -2.48
CA ASP A 76 3.47 32.39 -3.38
C ASP A 76 4.78 32.28 -4.19
N ASP A 77 5.50 33.39 -4.45
CA ASP A 77 6.78 33.38 -5.18
C ASP A 77 7.97 32.87 -4.34
N LEU A 78 7.80 32.75 -3.01
CA LEU A 78 8.85 32.25 -2.11
C LEU A 78 8.96 30.71 -2.11
N LEU A 79 7.97 30.02 -2.70
CA LEU A 79 7.91 28.56 -2.77
C LEU A 79 8.50 27.98 -4.06
N ASP A 80 8.75 28.81 -5.08
CA ASP A 80 9.31 28.41 -6.37
C ASP A 80 10.84 28.49 -6.35
N MET A 81 11.47 27.72 -5.45
CA MET A 81 12.92 27.59 -5.39
C MET A 81 13.37 26.49 -6.37
N PRO A 82 14.15 26.80 -7.43
CA PRO A 82 14.52 25.81 -8.44
C PRO A 82 15.41 24.72 -7.84
N GLY A 83 14.91 23.48 -7.80
CA GLY A 83 15.65 22.30 -7.35
C GLY A 83 15.02 21.48 -6.23
N VAL A 84 13.81 21.81 -5.76
CA VAL A 84 13.07 20.97 -4.80
C VAL A 84 11.96 20.23 -5.54
N GLU A 85 12.13 18.94 -5.81
CA GLU A 85 11.05 18.06 -6.26
C GLU A 85 10.10 17.75 -5.08
N THR A 86 9.41 18.78 -4.59
CA THR A 86 8.56 18.73 -3.38
C THR A 86 7.48 17.66 -3.48
N GLU A 87 6.79 17.59 -4.60
CA GLU A 87 5.66 16.68 -4.81
C GLU A 87 6.06 15.20 -4.77
N VAL A 88 7.20 14.85 -5.38
CA VAL A 88 7.70 13.46 -5.40
C VAL A 88 8.08 13.01 -3.99
N ASN A 89 8.78 13.87 -3.24
CA ASN A 89 9.14 13.59 -1.86
C ASN A 89 7.91 13.45 -0.94
N ILE A 90 6.85 14.23 -1.18
CA ILE A 90 5.59 14.12 -0.44
C ILE A 90 4.89 12.78 -0.74
N GLU A 91 4.86 12.36 -2.01
CA GLU A 91 4.26 11.08 -2.39
C GLU A 91 5.02 9.89 -1.81
N GLU A 92 6.35 9.91 -1.85
CA GLU A 92 7.17 8.85 -1.28
C GLU A 92 7.06 8.81 0.25
N ALA A 93 7.03 9.96 0.93
CA ALA A 93 6.74 10.03 2.36
C ALA A 93 5.37 9.43 2.72
N LYS A 94 4.33 9.65 1.90
CA LYS A 94 3.02 9.01 2.07
C LYS A 94 3.11 7.49 1.92
N ARG A 95 3.91 6.99 0.98
CA ARG A 95 4.14 5.54 0.81
C ARG A 95 4.86 4.95 2.02
N VAL A 96 5.85 5.65 2.58
CA VAL A 96 6.50 5.26 3.84
C VAL A 96 5.48 5.15 4.97
N GLN A 97 4.65 6.18 5.16
CA GLN A 97 3.59 6.17 6.19
C GLN A 97 2.59 5.04 5.99
N LEU A 98 2.22 4.74 4.74
CA LEU A 98 1.33 3.62 4.41
C LEU A 98 1.95 2.28 4.80
N VAL A 99 3.25 2.08 4.54
CA VAL A 99 3.96 0.86 4.94
C VAL A 99 3.99 0.74 6.47
N MET A 100 4.37 1.82 7.17
CA MET A 100 4.37 1.85 8.65
C MET A 100 3.00 1.47 9.23
N ALA A 101 1.93 2.11 8.75
CA ALA A 101 0.57 1.84 9.23
C ALA A 101 0.14 0.39 8.98
N ARG A 102 0.48 -0.18 7.83
CA ARG A 102 0.17 -1.58 7.50
C ARG A 102 0.97 -2.57 8.33
N CYS A 103 2.25 -2.31 8.58
CA CYS A 103 3.05 -3.16 9.46
C CYS A 103 2.51 -3.13 10.89
N HIS A 104 2.15 -1.95 11.39
CA HIS A 104 1.58 -1.81 12.73
C HIS A 104 0.21 -2.50 12.85
N TYR A 105 -0.58 -2.52 11.78
CA TYR A 105 -1.81 -3.31 11.70
C TYR A 105 -1.53 -4.82 11.65
N ALA A 106 -0.44 -5.23 10.97
CA ALA A 106 -0.06 -6.62 10.83
C ALA A 106 0.36 -7.26 12.17
N GLN A 107 0.87 -6.47 13.12
CA GLN A 107 1.22 -6.95 14.46
C GLN A 107 0.05 -7.63 15.17
N PHE A 108 -1.18 -7.19 14.94
CA PHE A 108 -2.37 -7.87 15.49
C PHE A 108 -2.47 -9.34 15.07
N TYR A 109 -2.04 -9.67 13.85
CA TYR A 109 -2.08 -11.05 13.37
C TYR A 109 -0.96 -11.90 13.98
N LEU A 110 0.14 -11.30 14.44
CA LEU A 110 1.23 -12.03 15.10
C LEU A 110 0.79 -12.67 16.41
N GLU A 111 -0.05 -11.98 17.18
CA GLU A 111 -0.57 -12.50 18.45
C GLU A 111 -1.50 -13.72 18.28
N GLN A 112 -2.04 -13.92 17.07
CA GLN A 112 -3.08 -14.91 16.80
C GLN A 112 -2.62 -16.02 15.85
N LEU A 113 -1.36 -15.96 15.37
CA LEU A 113 -0.76 -16.70 14.25
C LEU A 113 -0.75 -18.26 14.34
N ASP A 114 -1.62 -18.86 15.14
CA ASP A 114 -1.82 -20.28 15.39
C ASP A 114 -2.53 -20.99 14.22
N ASP A 115 -3.37 -20.30 13.45
CA ASP A 115 -4.08 -20.87 12.31
C ASP A 115 -3.57 -20.44 10.92
N ASP A 116 -3.86 -21.26 9.91
CA ASP A 116 -3.36 -21.06 8.54
C ASP A 116 -4.03 -19.89 7.82
N TYR A 117 -5.20 -19.44 8.30
CA TYR A 117 -5.91 -18.30 7.72
C TYR A 117 -5.20 -17.00 8.08
N GLU A 118 -4.85 -16.82 9.34
CA GLU A 118 -4.18 -15.61 9.82
C GLU A 118 -2.74 -15.52 9.35
N ARG A 119 -2.03 -16.66 9.25
CA ARG A 119 -0.75 -16.72 8.52
C ARG A 119 -0.89 -16.24 7.07
N GLY A 120 -1.98 -16.60 6.40
CA GLY A 120 -2.28 -16.15 5.04
C GLY A 120 -2.49 -14.63 4.96
N GLN A 121 -3.25 -14.06 5.91
CA GLN A 121 -3.49 -12.61 5.96
C GLN A 121 -2.23 -11.81 6.29
N PHE A 122 -1.46 -12.26 7.28
CA PHE A 122 -0.17 -11.67 7.62
C PHE A 122 0.75 -11.66 6.40
N LYS A 123 0.87 -12.80 5.70
CA LYS A 123 1.65 -12.90 4.46
C LYS A 123 1.19 -11.89 3.41
N HIS A 124 -0.11 -11.79 3.19
CA HIS A 124 -0.68 -10.85 2.21
C HIS A 124 -0.35 -9.39 2.55
N ILE A 125 -0.41 -9.01 3.83
CA ILE A 125 -0.04 -7.66 4.28
C ILE A 125 1.45 -7.41 4.06
N VAL A 126 2.31 -8.36 4.44
CA VAL A 126 3.77 -8.29 4.22
C VAL A 126 4.09 -8.11 2.75
N ASP A 127 3.51 -8.92 1.86
CA ASP A 127 3.74 -8.82 0.42
C ASP A 127 3.25 -7.46 -0.13
N GLY A 128 2.14 -6.93 0.40
CA GLY A 128 1.67 -5.57 0.11
C GLY A 128 2.64 -4.46 0.55
N CYS A 129 3.24 -4.59 1.75
CA CYS A 129 4.25 -3.67 2.26
C CYS A 129 5.52 -3.71 1.39
N LYS A 130 6.00 -4.92 1.05
CA LYS A 130 7.15 -5.11 0.15
C LYS A 130 6.94 -4.43 -1.19
N ASN A 131 5.79 -4.66 -1.82
CA ASN A 131 5.47 -4.04 -3.11
C ASN A 131 5.42 -2.52 -3.02
N THR A 132 4.89 -1.98 -1.92
CA THR A 132 4.82 -0.53 -1.71
C THR A 132 6.23 0.06 -1.52
N ALA A 133 7.06 -0.57 -0.68
CA ALA A 133 8.44 -0.15 -0.43
C ALA A 133 9.34 -0.27 -1.69
N ALA A 134 9.14 -1.32 -2.50
CA ALA A 134 9.86 -1.50 -3.76
C ALA A 134 9.54 -0.41 -4.80
N GLY A 135 8.37 0.22 -4.70
CA GLY A 135 7.98 1.35 -5.55
C GLY A 135 8.50 2.71 -5.08
N ILE A 136 9.24 2.78 -3.97
CA ILE A 136 9.89 4.02 -3.50
C ILE A 136 11.27 4.11 -4.17
N SER A 137 11.53 5.25 -4.82
CA SER A 137 12.73 5.47 -5.63
C SER A 137 13.86 6.05 -4.79
N ASP A 138 13.55 6.99 -3.89
CA ASP A 138 14.54 7.57 -3.00
C ASP A 138 15.09 6.52 -2.01
N PRO A 139 16.42 6.34 -1.92
CA PRO A 139 17.02 5.33 -1.05
C PRO A 139 16.70 5.53 0.43
N PHE A 140 16.62 6.77 0.90
CA PHE A 140 16.36 7.09 2.30
C PHE A 140 14.91 6.77 2.66
N PHE A 141 13.94 7.18 1.83
CA PHE A 141 12.54 6.81 2.05
C PHE A 141 12.33 5.30 1.91
N LYS A 142 12.98 4.63 0.96
CA LYS A 142 12.90 3.17 0.82
C LYS A 142 13.44 2.46 2.07
N ALA A 143 14.62 2.86 2.56
CA ALA A 143 15.20 2.33 3.79
C ALA A 143 14.27 2.54 5.00
N SER A 144 13.68 3.75 5.11
CA SER A 144 12.72 4.09 6.16
C SER A 144 11.44 3.25 6.11
N ALA A 145 10.95 2.90 4.91
CA ALA A 145 9.81 1.99 4.75
C ALA A 145 10.16 0.54 5.08
N LEU A 146 11.40 0.11 4.83
CA LEU A 146 11.84 -1.26 5.10
C LEU A 146 12.03 -1.53 6.60
N GLN A 147 12.46 -0.55 7.40
CA GLN A 147 12.66 -0.71 8.85
C GLN A 147 11.49 -1.39 9.59
N PRO A 148 10.26 -0.83 9.60
CA PRO A 148 9.14 -1.44 10.33
C PRO A 148 8.74 -2.81 9.79
N LEU A 149 9.00 -3.08 8.51
CA LEU A 149 8.74 -4.37 7.91
C LEU A 149 9.77 -5.42 8.35
N ILE A 150 11.04 -5.03 8.51
CA ILE A 150 12.10 -5.91 9.02
C ILE A 150 11.81 -6.29 10.48
N MET A 151 11.45 -5.33 11.33
CA MET A 151 11.06 -5.60 12.72
C MET A 151 9.86 -6.53 12.80
N LEU A 152 8.82 -6.28 12.01
CA LEU A 152 7.64 -7.14 11.95
C LEU A 152 7.98 -8.59 11.54
N LEU A 153 8.89 -8.77 10.59
CA LEU A 153 9.32 -10.10 10.16
C LEU A 153 10.18 -10.81 11.22
N ASP A 154 10.92 -10.05 12.02
CA ASP A 154 11.66 -10.57 13.17
C ASP A 154 10.73 -11.10 14.24
N GLU A 155 9.74 -10.28 14.65
CA GLU A 155 8.69 -10.68 15.59
C GLU A 155 7.92 -11.92 15.10
N ALA A 156 7.74 -12.07 13.78
CA ALA A 156 7.11 -13.23 13.16
C ALA A 156 8.00 -14.49 13.11
N GLY A 157 9.29 -14.37 13.41
CA GLY A 157 10.30 -15.43 13.23
C GLY A 157 10.64 -15.74 11.77
N TRP A 158 10.30 -14.85 10.83
CA TRP A 158 10.53 -15.03 9.38
C TRP A 158 11.93 -14.54 8.98
N ASN A 159 12.95 -15.12 9.62
CA ASN A 159 14.33 -14.65 9.57
C ASN A 159 14.90 -14.61 8.14
N SER A 160 14.55 -15.56 7.27
CA SER A 160 15.05 -15.56 5.88
C SER A 160 14.57 -14.34 5.10
N GLU A 161 13.30 -13.96 5.25
CA GLU A 161 12.71 -12.80 4.59
C GLU A 161 13.23 -11.50 5.22
N ARG A 162 13.34 -11.45 6.55
CA ARG A 162 13.93 -10.35 7.31
C ARG A 162 15.34 -10.03 6.80
N ASP A 163 16.21 -11.04 6.72
CA ASP A 163 17.61 -10.87 6.32
C ASP A 163 17.76 -10.41 4.86
N LYS A 164 16.89 -10.91 3.97
CA LYS A 164 16.83 -10.42 2.58
C LYS A 164 16.51 -8.94 2.52
N LEU A 165 15.49 -8.49 3.26
CA LEU A 165 15.11 -7.07 3.27
C LEU A 165 16.18 -6.20 3.93
N LEU A 166 16.81 -6.67 5.01
CA LEU A 166 17.93 -5.97 5.63
C LEU A 166 19.09 -5.77 4.65
N ALA A 167 19.37 -6.76 3.79
CA ALA A 167 20.38 -6.63 2.73
C ALA A 167 20.03 -5.52 1.71
N GLU A 168 18.75 -5.26 1.46
CA GLU A 168 18.26 -4.23 0.52
C GLU A 168 18.29 -2.78 1.08
N VAL A 169 18.56 -2.60 2.37
CA VAL A 169 18.59 -1.27 3.01
C VAL A 169 19.86 -0.50 2.58
N ASN A 170 19.72 0.36 1.56
CA ASN A 170 20.82 1.17 1.01
C ASN A 170 21.03 2.50 1.76
N ASP A 171 20.98 2.46 3.08
CA ASP A 171 21.30 3.58 3.98
C ASP A 171 21.98 3.00 5.24
N ASP A 172 23.25 3.34 5.45
CA ASP A 172 24.05 2.74 6.52
C ASP A 172 23.57 3.14 7.92
N ILE A 173 23.04 4.37 8.07
CA ILE A 173 22.55 4.86 9.35
C ILE A 173 21.29 4.11 9.74
N ILE A 174 20.35 3.97 8.80
CA ILE A 174 19.10 3.24 9.03
C ILE A 174 19.40 1.75 9.22
N ARG A 175 20.28 1.15 8.41
CA ARG A 175 20.69 -0.25 8.56
C ARG A 175 21.28 -0.53 9.93
N GLN A 176 22.19 0.31 10.41
CA GLN A 176 22.81 0.17 11.72
C GLN A 176 21.77 0.27 12.85
N ARG A 177 20.85 1.24 12.77
CA ARG A 177 19.73 1.36 13.72
C ARG A 177 18.90 0.08 13.76
N ILE A 178 18.52 -0.48 12.61
CA ILE A 178 17.74 -1.72 12.55
C ILE A 178 18.50 -2.85 13.23
N MET A 179 19.81 -3.00 12.97
CA MET A 179 20.62 -4.05 13.59
C MET A 179 20.71 -3.89 15.11
N GLU A 180 20.79 -2.66 15.61
CA GLU A 180 20.77 -2.37 17.05
C GLU A 180 19.43 -2.71 17.70
N GLU A 181 18.32 -2.39 17.04
CA GLU A 181 16.96 -2.73 17.50
C GLU A 181 16.77 -4.26 17.56
N LEU A 182 17.13 -4.98 16.49
CA LEU A 182 17.07 -6.45 16.45
C LEU A 182 17.92 -7.11 17.55
N ALA A 183 19.15 -6.61 17.76
CA ALA A 183 20.02 -7.14 18.80
C ALA A 183 19.51 -6.85 20.22
N ALA A 184 18.74 -5.78 20.42
CA ALA A 184 18.14 -5.45 21.71
C ALA A 184 16.99 -6.41 22.06
N GLU A 185 16.20 -6.84 21.07
CA GLU A 185 15.09 -7.78 21.27
C GLU A 185 15.56 -9.20 21.59
N GLU A 186 16.71 -9.64 21.05
CA GLU A 186 17.29 -10.97 21.37
C GLU A 186 17.77 -11.11 22.84
N VAL A 187 17.98 -10.00 23.55
CA VAL A 187 18.52 -9.98 24.92
C VAL A 187 17.43 -9.80 25.99
N SER A 188 16.19 -9.48 25.58
CA SER A 188 15.04 -9.26 26.48
C SER A 188 14.25 -10.54 26.78
#